data_AF-A0A7V2XKG7-F1
#
_entry.id   AF-A0A7V2XKG7-F1
#
_cell.length_a   1.000
_cell.length_b   1.000
_cell.length_c   1.000
_cell.angle_alpha   90.00
_cell.angle_beta   90.00
_cell.angle_gamma   90.00
#
_symmetry.space_group_name_H-M   'P 1'
#
loop_
_entity.id
_entity.type
_entity.pdbx_description
1 polymer ?
#
loop_
_entity_poly.entity_id
_entity_poly.type
_entity_poly.pdbx_seq_one_letter_code
_entity_poly.pdbx_strand_id
1 'polypeptide(L)'
;MKLKSRFLLLAASLIIPATLVAWGVFQLIAENVIERWGQRVVGIQVRYDSARLLQPIEREIALAKQMAQSQVLKRWARSPDDPELHAQALAEMENYRQNFRDHSFFVALRDSGGYYHNNASNEFAAQPL
;
A
#
# COMPACT_ATOMS: atom_id res chain seq x y z
N MET A 1 15.11 -27.67 68.32
CA MET A 1 15.11 -26.63 67.26
C MET A 1 14.41 -25.37 67.80
N LYS A 2 15.07 -24.21 67.77
CA LYS A 2 14.54 -22.95 68.34
C LYS A 2 13.25 -22.53 67.60
N LEU A 3 12.23 -22.04 68.31
CA LEU A 3 10.90 -21.68 67.77
C LEU A 3 10.97 -20.78 66.52
N LYS A 4 11.96 -19.87 66.48
CA LYS A 4 12.29 -19.03 65.33
C LYS A 4 12.55 -19.82 64.04
N SER A 5 13.27 -20.94 64.12
CA SER A 5 13.58 -21.78 62.95
C SER A 5 12.36 -22.54 62.44
N ARG A 6 11.45 -22.98 63.33
CA ARG A 6 10.19 -23.61 62.92
C ARG A 6 9.25 -22.62 62.24
N PHE A 7 9.18 -21.39 62.75
CA PHE A 7 8.41 -20.31 62.13
C PHE A 7 8.97 -19.93 60.75
N LEU A 8 10.30 -19.81 60.62
CA LEU A 8 10.95 -19.55 59.34
C LEU A 8 10.72 -20.68 58.32
N LEU A 9 10.74 -21.94 58.75
CA LEU A 9 10.45 -23.08 57.88
C LEU A 9 8.99 -23.10 57.41
N LEU A 10 8.03 -22.76 58.29
CA LEU A 10 6.63 -22.62 57.92
C LEU A 10 6.40 -21.46 56.94
N ALA A 11 7.02 -20.31 57.18
CA ALA A 11 6.95 -19.17 56.27
C ALA A 11 7.56 -19.52 54.90
N ALA A 12 8.74 -20.14 54.89
CA ALA A 12 9.40 -20.57 53.65
C ALA A 12 8.56 -21.61 52.89
N SER A 13 7.95 -22.57 53.60
CA SER A 13 7.06 -23.57 53.03
C SER A 13 5.82 -22.97 52.35
N LEU A 14 5.39 -21.76 52.72
CA LEU A 14 4.25 -21.09 52.11
C LEU A 14 4.68 -20.17 50.96
N ILE A 15 5.80 -19.47 51.12
CA ILE A 15 6.31 -18.50 50.15
C ILE A 15 6.83 -19.22 48.90
N ILE A 16 7.64 -20.27 49.06
CA ILE A 16 8.26 -20.98 47.94
C ILE A 16 7.22 -21.49 46.91
N PRO A 17 6.16 -22.23 47.31
CA PRO A 17 5.17 -22.69 46.33
C PRO A 17 4.37 -21.54 45.73
N ALA A 18 4.06 -20.48 46.50
CA ALA A 18 3.38 -19.31 45.97
C ALA A 18 4.21 -18.60 44.88
N THR A 19 5.52 -18.47 45.09
CA THR A 19 6.44 -17.92 44.08
C THR A 19 6.53 -18.79 42.84
N LEU A 20 6.58 -20.12 42.99
CA LEU A 20 6.63 -21.04 41.86
C LEU A 20 5.34 -21.01 41.03
N VAL A 21 4.18 -20.92 41.67
CA VAL A 21 2.89 -20.77 40.98
C VAL A 21 2.82 -19.44 40.25
N ALA A 22 3.21 -18.34 40.89
CA ALA A 22 3.25 -17.02 40.25
C ALA A 22 4.19 -17.01 39.04
N TRP A 23 5.35 -17.66 39.14
CA TRP A 23 6.29 -17.82 38.04
C TRP A 23 5.71 -18.64 36.89
N GLY A 24 5.06 -19.78 37.17
CA GLY A 24 4.43 -20.60 36.14
C GLY A 24 3.31 -19.87 35.39
N VAL A 25 2.47 -19.12 36.11
CA VAL A 25 1.43 -18.27 35.51
C VAL A 25 2.04 -17.16 34.66
N PHE A 26 3.13 -16.54 35.13
CA PHE A 26 3.85 -15.51 34.36
C PHE A 26 4.41 -16.06 33.05
N GLN A 27 5.01 -17.26 33.04
CA GLN A 27 5.53 -17.89 31.83
C GLN A 27 4.41 -18.26 30.86
N LEU A 28 3.31 -18.85 31.34
CA LEU A 28 2.12 -19.16 30.53
C LEU A 28 1.53 -17.90 29.87
N ILE A 29 1.46 -16.79 30.62
CA ILE A 29 0.96 -15.52 30.08
C ILE A 29 1.96 -14.93 29.10
N ALA A 30 3.26 -14.93 29.41
CA ALA A 30 4.30 -14.42 28.53
C ALA A 30 4.31 -15.14 27.17
N GLU A 31 4.24 -16.48 27.17
CA GLU A 31 4.17 -17.29 25.95
C GLU A 31 2.89 -17.00 25.14
N ASN A 32 1.72 -16.96 25.81
CA ASN A 32 0.44 -16.68 25.16
C ASN A 32 0.24 -15.21 24.73
N VAL A 33 0.97 -14.29 25.33
CA VAL A 33 1.04 -12.87 24.95
C VAL A 33 1.95 -12.73 23.74
N ILE A 34 3.08 -13.43 23.68
CA ILE A 34 3.99 -13.38 22.51
C ILE A 34 3.31 -13.97 21.26
N GLU A 35 2.53 -15.04 21.39
CA GLU A 35 1.82 -15.65 20.25
C GLU A 35 0.64 -14.80 19.74
N ARG A 36 -0.10 -14.12 20.64
CA ARG A 36 -1.24 -13.27 20.25
C ARG A 36 -0.89 -11.82 19.95
N TRP A 37 0.27 -11.32 20.40
CA TRP A 37 0.78 -10.01 20.01
C TRP A 37 1.45 -10.03 18.63
N GLY A 38 2.04 -11.16 18.22
CA GLY A 38 2.61 -11.33 16.87
C GLY A 38 1.60 -11.13 15.73
N GLN A 39 0.31 -11.42 15.94
CA GLN A 39 -0.72 -11.23 14.92
C GLN A 39 -1.41 -9.85 14.97
N ARG A 40 -1.36 -9.12 16.09
CA ARG A 40 -1.97 -7.78 16.21
C ARG A 40 -0.98 -6.62 16.04
N VAL A 41 0.33 -6.88 16.12
CA VAL A 41 1.38 -5.88 15.83
C VAL A 41 1.75 -5.81 14.35
N VAL A 42 1.16 -6.63 13.48
CA VAL A 42 1.21 -6.41 12.01
C VAL A 42 0.23 -5.30 11.57
N GLY A 43 -0.68 -4.86 12.45
CA GLY A 43 -1.74 -3.92 12.09
C GLY A 43 -1.43 -2.42 12.24
N ILE A 44 -0.35 -2.02 12.94
CA ILE A 44 -0.15 -0.59 13.32
C ILE A 44 1.00 0.10 12.57
N GLN A 45 1.83 -0.61 11.80
CA GLN A 45 2.78 0.04 10.88
C GLN A 45 2.24 0.13 9.44
N VAL A 46 1.36 -0.79 9.02
CA VAL A 46 0.77 -0.81 7.67
C VAL A 46 -0.25 0.33 7.46
N ARG A 47 -0.99 0.72 8.49
CA ARG A 47 -2.07 1.74 8.34
C ARG A 47 -1.56 3.17 8.19
N TYR A 48 -0.39 3.50 8.73
CA TYR A 48 0.18 4.84 8.61
C TYR A 48 0.95 5.01 7.28
N ASP A 49 1.70 3.99 6.87
CA ASP A 49 2.38 3.99 5.56
C ASP A 49 1.41 3.82 4.38
N SER A 50 0.31 3.06 4.56
CA SER A 50 -0.73 3.00 3.53
C SER A 50 -1.36 4.37 3.31
N ALA A 51 -1.74 5.12 4.35
CA ALA A 51 -2.39 6.43 4.15
C ALA A 51 -1.50 7.44 3.40
N ARG A 52 -0.18 7.42 3.66
CA ARG A 52 0.79 8.31 2.99
C ARG A 52 1.12 7.87 1.56
N LEU A 53 1.07 6.57 1.26
CA LEU A 53 1.25 6.03 -0.08
C LEU A 53 -0.05 6.01 -0.91
N LEU A 54 -1.22 5.91 -0.26
CA LEU A 54 -2.53 5.86 -0.90
C LEU A 54 -2.89 7.19 -1.55
N GLN A 55 -2.67 8.32 -0.88
CA GLN A 55 -3.04 9.64 -1.42
C GLN A 55 -2.40 9.94 -2.80
N PRO A 56 -1.07 9.77 -3.00
CA PRO A 56 -0.47 9.93 -4.32
C PRO A 56 -1.03 8.95 -5.36
N ILE A 57 -1.27 7.69 -4.99
CA ILE A 57 -1.80 6.66 -5.90
C ILE A 57 -3.24 6.97 -6.30
N GLU A 58 -4.08 7.42 -5.37
CA GLU A 58 -5.47 7.83 -5.64
C GLU A 58 -5.53 8.97 -6.65
N ARG A 59 -4.64 9.96 -6.52
CA ARG A 59 -4.53 11.06 -7.50
C ARG A 59 -4.16 10.54 -8.89
N GLU A 60 -3.15 9.67 -8.99
CA GLU A 60 -2.71 9.08 -10.26
C GLU A 60 -3.84 8.26 -10.92
N ILE A 61 -4.57 7.46 -10.14
CA ILE A 61 -5.74 6.69 -10.63
C ILE A 61 -6.86 7.63 -11.08
N ALA A 62 -7.13 8.71 -10.35
CA ALA A 62 -8.15 9.69 -10.71
C ALA A 62 -7.80 10.38 -12.03
N LEU A 63 -6.55 10.81 -12.21
CA LEU A 63 -6.04 11.39 -13.46
C LEU A 63 -6.16 10.39 -14.63
N ALA A 64 -5.75 9.13 -14.44
CA ALA A 64 -5.88 8.10 -15.47
C ALA A 64 -7.34 7.84 -15.86
N LYS A 65 -8.26 7.80 -14.88
CA LYS A 65 -9.71 7.68 -15.14
C LYS A 65 -10.25 8.90 -15.89
N GLN A 66 -9.83 10.10 -15.52
CA GLN A 66 -10.23 11.34 -16.19
C GLN A 66 -9.75 11.34 -17.65
N MET A 67 -8.49 10.95 -17.90
CA MET A 67 -7.94 10.81 -19.24
C MET A 67 -8.74 9.79 -20.07
N ALA A 68 -9.00 8.60 -19.53
CA ALA A 68 -9.82 7.58 -20.19
C ALA A 68 -11.27 8.04 -20.45
N GLN A 69 -11.77 9.01 -19.67
CA GLN A 69 -13.10 9.59 -19.85
C GLN A 69 -13.14 10.78 -20.80
N SER A 70 -11.99 11.33 -21.21
CA SER A 70 -11.90 12.49 -22.10
C SER A 70 -12.64 12.25 -23.41
N GLN A 71 -13.45 13.23 -23.81
CA GLN A 71 -14.20 13.19 -25.06
C GLN A 71 -13.29 13.30 -26.27
N VAL A 72 -12.11 13.93 -26.14
CA VAL A 72 -11.12 14.01 -27.22
C VAL A 72 -10.58 12.61 -27.52
N LEU A 73 -10.10 11.91 -26.50
CA LEU A 73 -9.60 10.54 -26.63
C LEU A 73 -10.69 9.58 -27.10
N LYS A 74 -11.93 9.69 -26.60
CA LYS A 74 -13.05 8.83 -27.04
C LYS A 74 -13.47 9.06 -28.48
N ARG A 75 -13.43 10.30 -28.98
CA ARG A 75 -13.74 10.61 -30.38
C ARG A 75 -12.68 10.02 -31.29
N TRP A 76 -11.41 10.25 -30.97
CA TRP A 76 -10.30 9.68 -31.72
C TRP A 76 -10.29 8.14 -31.68
N ALA A 77 -10.56 7.52 -30.52
CA ALA A 77 -10.64 6.07 -30.39
C ALA A 77 -11.68 5.40 -31.31
N ARG A 78 -12.71 6.13 -31.76
CA ARG A 78 -13.72 5.63 -32.71
C ARG A 78 -13.29 5.76 -34.17
N SER A 79 -12.38 6.68 -34.46
CA SER A 79 -11.88 6.99 -35.80
C SER A 79 -10.37 7.25 -35.74
N PRO A 80 -9.56 6.22 -35.46
CA PRO A 80 -8.12 6.40 -35.22
C PRO A 80 -7.34 6.83 -36.47
N ASP A 81 -7.88 6.56 -37.67
CA ASP A 81 -7.28 6.91 -38.96
C ASP A 81 -7.43 8.40 -39.34
N ASP A 82 -8.20 9.17 -38.56
CA ASP A 82 -8.38 10.60 -38.79
C ASP A 82 -7.19 11.39 -38.23
N PRO A 83 -6.39 12.06 -39.09
CA PRO A 83 -5.18 12.77 -38.66
C PRO A 83 -5.48 14.00 -37.79
N GLU A 84 -6.64 14.65 -37.95
CA GLU A 84 -7.01 15.79 -37.10
C GLU A 84 -7.40 15.35 -35.70
N LEU A 85 -8.16 14.25 -35.58
CA LEU A 85 -8.51 13.66 -34.29
C LEU A 85 -7.28 13.11 -33.57
N HIS A 86 -6.35 12.52 -34.31
CA HIS A 86 -5.09 12.04 -33.77
C HIS A 86 -4.25 13.18 -33.19
N ALA A 87 -4.09 14.30 -33.92
CA ALA A 87 -3.36 15.47 -33.43
C ALA A 87 -4.00 16.07 -32.16
N GLN A 88 -5.34 16.15 -32.11
CA GLN A 88 -6.06 16.60 -30.91
C GLN A 88 -5.86 15.63 -29.73
N ALA A 89 -5.93 14.32 -29.98
CA ALA A 89 -5.72 13.31 -28.95
C ALA A 89 -4.29 13.34 -28.40
N LEU A 90 -3.28 13.54 -29.26
CA LEU A 90 -1.89 13.65 -28.84
C LEU A 90 -1.66 14.88 -27.95
N ALA A 91 -2.23 16.03 -28.32
CA ALA A 91 -2.16 17.24 -27.49
C ALA A 91 -2.85 17.05 -26.13
N GLU A 92 -3.99 16.37 -26.10
CA GLU A 92 -4.71 16.04 -24.86
C GLU A 92 -3.88 15.07 -23.98
N MET A 93 -3.30 14.02 -24.57
CA MET A 93 -2.41 13.09 -23.84
C MET A 93 -1.20 13.81 -23.25
N GLU A 94 -0.58 14.73 -23.99
CA GLU A 94 0.55 15.52 -23.52
C GLU A 94 0.18 16.43 -22.34
N ASN A 95 -1.03 17.01 -22.36
CA ASN A 95 -1.55 17.77 -21.23
C ASN A 95 -1.71 16.87 -19.98
N TYR A 96 -2.19 15.63 -20.12
CA TYR A 96 -2.23 14.69 -19.00
C TYR A 96 -0.83 14.25 -18.56
N ARG A 97 0.11 14.06 -19.49
CA ARG A 97 1.50 13.69 -19.20
C ARG A 97 2.12 14.64 -18.17
N GLN A 98 1.99 15.94 -18.38
CA GLN A 98 2.54 16.97 -17.48
C GLN A 98 1.89 16.97 -16.09
N ASN A 99 0.69 16.40 -15.95
CA ASN A 99 -0.05 16.34 -14.70
C ASN A 99 0.22 15.07 -13.89
N PHE A 100 0.70 13.99 -14.53
CA PHE A 100 1.17 12.78 -13.87
C PHE A 100 2.50 13.02 -13.16
N ARG A 101 2.68 12.42 -11.99
CA ARG A 101 3.91 12.59 -11.19
C ARG A 101 5.15 12.11 -11.95
N ASP A 102 5.03 11.00 -12.67
CA ASP A 102 6.12 10.41 -13.44
C ASP A 102 6.31 11.05 -14.82
N HIS A 103 5.47 12.02 -15.20
CA HIS A 103 5.50 12.64 -16.53
C HIS A 103 5.43 11.62 -17.68
N SER A 104 4.65 10.55 -17.47
CA SER A 104 4.49 9.42 -18.36
C SER A 104 3.00 9.11 -18.57
N PHE A 105 2.63 8.62 -19.75
CA PHE A 105 1.28 8.13 -20.02
C PHE A 105 1.32 6.90 -20.93
N PHE A 106 0.22 6.15 -20.91
CA PHE A 106 -0.08 5.17 -21.94
C PHE A 106 -1.58 5.18 -22.27
N VAL A 107 -1.91 4.85 -23.51
CA VAL A 107 -3.27 4.70 -24.03
C VAL A 107 -3.27 3.46 -24.94
N ALA A 108 -4.21 2.55 -24.68
CA ALA A 108 -4.43 1.39 -25.52
C ALA A 108 -5.85 1.44 -26.09
N LEU A 109 -5.95 1.40 -27.41
CA LEU A 109 -7.22 1.33 -28.12
C LEU A 109 -7.63 -0.13 -28.26
N ARG A 110 -8.76 -0.49 -27.66
CA ARG A 110 -9.25 -1.88 -27.68
C ARG A 110 -9.58 -2.36 -29.09
N ASP A 111 -10.25 -1.53 -29.89
CA ASP A 111 -10.85 -1.96 -31.15
C ASP A 111 -9.82 -1.97 -32.30
N SER A 112 -8.87 -1.03 -32.31
CA SER A 112 -7.77 -0.99 -33.30
C SER A 112 -6.51 -1.72 -32.84
N GLY A 113 -6.37 -2.02 -31.55
CA GLY A 113 -5.15 -2.58 -30.96
C GLY A 113 -3.99 -1.59 -30.86
N GLY A 114 -4.20 -0.31 -31.21
CA GLY A 114 -3.17 0.72 -31.16
C GLY A 114 -2.71 0.97 -29.72
N TYR A 115 -1.40 0.96 -29.52
CA TYR A 115 -0.76 1.32 -28.27
C TYR A 115 -0.05 2.66 -28.47
N TYR A 116 -0.12 3.51 -27.45
CA TYR A 116 0.46 4.84 -27.47
C TYR A 116 1.01 5.13 -26.10
N HIS A 117 2.28 5.51 -26.02
CA HIS A 117 2.90 5.82 -24.75
C HIS A 117 3.94 6.91 -24.90
N ASN A 118 4.23 7.59 -23.80
CA ASN A 118 5.33 8.53 -23.71
C ASN A 118 5.83 8.63 -22.27
N ASN A 119 7.10 9.02 -22.10
CA ASN A 119 7.78 9.07 -20.81
C ASN A 119 8.23 10.49 -20.45
N ALA A 120 8.83 10.64 -19.26
CA ALA A 120 9.35 11.91 -18.77
C ALA A 120 10.33 12.58 -19.76
N SER A 121 11.18 11.78 -20.40
CA SER A 121 12.18 12.19 -21.39
C SER A 121 11.57 12.58 -22.75
N ASN A 122 10.26 12.39 -22.93
CA ASN A 122 9.55 12.67 -24.17
C ASN A 122 10.09 11.87 -25.38
N GLU A 123 10.61 10.66 -25.15
CA GLU A 123 11.32 9.86 -26.17
C GLU A 123 10.39 9.33 -27.27
N PHE A 124 9.08 9.21 -27.00
CA PHE A 124 8.11 8.60 -27.89
C PHE A 124 7.13 9.61 -28.52
N ALA A 125 7.42 10.92 -28.41
CA ALA A 125 6.54 11.99 -28.88
C ALA A 125 6.21 11.94 -30.38
N ALA A 126 7.16 11.47 -31.20
CA ALA A 126 7.04 11.43 -32.65
C ALA A 126 6.48 10.09 -33.17
N GLN A 127 6.61 9.01 -32.38
CA GLN A 127 6.23 7.64 -32.75
C GLN A 127 5.80 6.87 -31.48
N PRO A 128 4.57 7.07 -31.01
CA PRO A 128 3.98 6.17 -30.04
C PRO A 128 3.94 4.76 -30.65
N LEU A 129 4.75 3.84 -30.10
CA LEU A 129 4.63 2.39 -30.36
C LEU A 129 3.33 1.87 -29.77
#